data_AF-C8W2S1-F1
#
_entry.id   AF-C8W2S1-F1
#
_cell.length_a   1.000
_cell.length_b   1.000
_cell.length_c   1.000
_cell.angle_alpha   90.00
_cell.angle_beta   90.00
_cell.angle_gamma   90.00
#
_symmetry.space_group_name_H-M   'P 1'
#
loop_
_entity.id
_entity.type
_entity.pdbx_description
1 polymer ?
#
loop_
_entity_poly.entity_id
_entity_poly.type
_entity_poly.pdbx_seq_one_letter_code
_entity_poly.pdbx_strand_id
1 'polypeptide(L)'
;MDRFLNVMKVHRKKILRRKNVVGVGVGTKLTRGEDTGKTAIVVFVKKKLPQAEIYGTEVLPKKINDLEVDVVEIGTVRLLGRTDRGRPAQPGVSIAHYKSTAGTLGAIVRDLETGEKFILSNNHVLANATNGRDGRSQLGDPILQPGGWVSLLKEKPRIDLWLY
;
A
#
# COMPACT_ATOMS: atom_id res chain seq x y z
N MET A 1 2.72 21.27 5.41
CA MET A 1 2.93 19.89 4.91
C MET A 1 3.27 19.86 3.41
N ASP A 2 2.73 20.79 2.61
CA ASP A 2 2.93 20.83 1.14
C ASP A 2 4.39 20.94 0.68
N ARG A 3 5.23 21.67 1.45
CA ARG A 3 6.67 21.77 1.18
C ARG A 3 7.36 20.41 1.16
N PHE A 4 7.11 19.57 2.17
CA PHE A 4 7.72 18.25 2.28
C PHE A 4 7.25 17.32 1.17
N LEU A 5 5.97 17.35 0.84
CA LEU A 5 5.39 16.59 -0.26
C LEU A 5 5.99 17.02 -1.61
N ASN A 6 6.24 18.32 -1.80
CA ASN A 6 6.85 18.82 -3.03
C ASN A 6 8.32 18.38 -3.16
N VAL A 7 9.13 18.55 -2.11
CA VAL A 7 10.53 18.08 -2.09
C VAL A 7 10.58 16.57 -2.32
N MET A 8 9.72 15.81 -1.63
CA MET A 8 9.60 14.37 -1.85
C MET A 8 9.27 14.06 -3.32
N LYS A 9 8.27 14.71 -3.93
CA LYS A 9 7.89 14.49 -5.33
C LYS A 9 9.05 14.73 -6.31
N VAL A 10 9.81 15.80 -6.13
CA VAL A 10 10.97 16.15 -6.98
C VAL A 10 12.07 15.08 -6.87
N HIS A 11 12.42 14.66 -5.66
CA HIS A 11 13.52 13.72 -5.45
C HIS A 11 13.12 12.23 -5.53
N ARG A 12 11.82 11.91 -5.51
CA ARG A 12 11.26 10.55 -5.48
C ARG A 12 11.89 9.63 -6.51
N LYS A 13 11.92 10.04 -7.79
CA LYS A 13 12.46 9.21 -8.88
C LYS A 13 13.94 8.86 -8.66
N LYS A 14 14.75 9.83 -8.21
CA LYS A 14 16.18 9.61 -7.94
C LYS A 14 16.40 8.68 -6.75
N ILE A 15 15.58 8.81 -5.71
CA ILE A 15 15.68 7.97 -4.51
C ILE A 15 15.25 6.53 -4.80
N LEU A 16 14.15 6.33 -5.52
CA LEU A 16 13.63 5.00 -5.89
C LEU A 16 14.53 4.22 -6.86
N ARG A 17 15.49 4.86 -7.53
CA ARG A 17 16.46 4.17 -8.41
C ARG A 17 17.54 3.39 -7.65
N ARG A 18 17.69 3.62 -6.34
CA ARG A 18 18.66 2.91 -5.49
C ARG A 18 18.18 1.49 -5.21
N LYS A 19 19.09 0.50 -5.31
CA LYS A 19 18.75 -0.93 -5.26
C LYS A 19 18.10 -1.37 -3.95
N ASN A 20 18.51 -0.73 -2.86
CA ASN A 20 18.05 -1.05 -1.51
C ASN A 20 16.79 -0.29 -1.10
N VAL A 21 16.35 0.71 -1.87
CA VAL A 21 15.15 1.49 -1.57
C VAL A 21 13.91 0.78 -2.09
N VAL A 22 12.88 0.70 -1.25
CA VAL A 22 11.56 0.12 -1.56
C VAL A 22 10.46 1.18 -1.60
N GLY A 23 10.62 2.31 -0.90
CA GLY A 23 9.60 3.36 -0.87
C GLY A 23 10.12 4.69 -0.33
N VAL A 24 9.36 5.75 -0.59
CA VAL A 24 9.62 7.09 -0.06
C VAL A 24 8.30 7.74 0.33
N GLY A 25 8.27 8.37 1.50
CA GLY A 25 7.13 9.10 2.03
C GLY A 25 7.54 10.35 2.80
N VAL A 26 6.55 11.01 3.38
CA VAL A 26 6.74 12.09 4.37
C VAL A 26 6.11 11.60 5.67
N GLY A 27 6.85 11.72 6.77
CA GLY A 27 6.40 11.27 8.09
C GLY A 27 7.19 11.96 9.20
N THR A 28 7.06 11.48 10.42
CA THR A 28 7.91 11.88 11.53
C THR A 28 9.16 11.01 11.57
N LYS A 29 10.29 11.60 11.97
CA LYS A 29 11.56 10.89 12.10
C LYS A 29 11.53 10.04 13.36
N LEU A 30 11.86 8.75 13.19
CA LEU A 30 12.01 7.82 14.29
C LEU A 30 13.50 7.68 14.65
N THR A 31 13.83 7.69 15.93
CA THR A 31 15.19 7.36 16.40
C THR A 31 15.09 6.29 17.47
N ARG A 32 15.73 5.14 17.23
CA ARG A 32 15.66 3.96 18.14
C ARG A 32 14.22 3.53 18.47
N GLY A 33 13.29 3.72 17.53
CA GLY A 33 11.88 3.35 17.68
C GLY A 33 10.99 4.45 18.29
N GLU A 34 11.56 5.56 18.72
CA GLU A 34 10.83 6.68 19.32
C GLU A 34 10.59 7.80 18.31
N ASP A 35 9.38 8.37 18.34
CA ASP A 35 9.02 9.53 17.53
C ASP A 35 9.72 10.79 18.06
N THR A 36 10.52 11.40 17.20
CA THR A 36 11.25 12.63 17.56
C THR A 36 10.42 13.90 17.39
N GLY A 37 9.18 13.80 16.88
CA GLY A 37 8.28 14.92 16.56
C GLY A 37 8.70 15.74 15.34
N LYS A 38 9.86 15.45 14.74
CA LYS A 38 10.40 16.18 13.60
C LYS A 38 9.91 15.57 12.30
N THR A 39 9.26 16.37 11.46
CA THR A 39 8.89 15.92 10.10
C THR A 39 10.14 15.67 9.25
N ALA A 40 10.15 14.56 8.52
CA ALA A 40 11.26 14.11 7.70
C ALA A 40 10.76 13.43 6.40
N ILE A 41 11.67 13.33 5.43
CA ILE A 41 11.49 12.43 4.29
C ILE A 41 11.84 11.03 4.77
N VAL A 42 10.84 10.16 4.80
CA VAL A 42 11.00 8.77 5.24
C VAL A 42 11.32 7.91 4.03
N VAL A 43 12.48 7.25 4.05
CA VAL A 43 12.93 6.34 3.02
C VAL A 43 12.89 4.91 3.55
N PHE A 44 12.08 4.09 2.92
CA PHE A 44 11.96 2.68 3.26
C PHE A 44 13.00 1.87 2.50
N VAL A 45 13.75 1.04 3.21
CA VAL A 45 14.82 0.19 2.65
C VAL A 45 14.58 -1.29 2.95
N LYS A 46 15.15 -2.16 2.12
CA LYS A 46 15.08 -3.62 2.34
C LYS A 46 15.89 -4.03 3.56
N LYS A 47 17.08 -3.47 3.73
CA LYS A 47 17.98 -3.76 4.86
C LYS A 47 18.84 -2.54 5.19
N LYS A 48 19.05 -2.21 6.46
CA LYS A 48 20.08 -1.25 6.87
C LYS A 48 21.43 -1.95 6.82
N LEU A 49 22.34 -1.40 6.03
CA LEU A 49 23.70 -1.87 5.89
C LEU A 49 24.65 -0.92 6.63
N PRO A 50 25.75 -1.42 7.22
CA PRO A 50 26.83 -0.57 7.71
C PRO A 50 27.35 0.33 6.58
N GLN A 51 27.76 1.55 6.90
CA GLN A 51 28.21 2.52 5.88
C GLN A 51 29.39 1.99 5.04
N ALA A 52 30.26 1.15 5.63
CA ALA A 52 31.36 0.51 4.93
C ALA A 52 30.92 -0.50 3.85
N GLU A 53 29.70 -1.03 3.94
CA GLU A 53 29.12 -2.01 3.02
C GLU A 53 28.23 -1.36 1.94
N ILE A 54 28.06 -0.04 1.99
CA ILE A 54 27.21 0.70 1.05
C ILE A 54 28.10 1.38 0.01
N TYR A 55 27.88 1.05 -1.26
CA TYR A 55 28.51 1.75 -2.38
C TYR A 55 28.14 3.24 -2.34
N GLY A 56 29.09 4.16 -2.54
CA GLY A 56 28.87 5.59 -2.32
C GLY A 56 27.64 6.19 -3.03
N THR A 57 27.25 5.64 -4.18
CA THR A 57 26.05 6.05 -4.94
C THR A 57 24.72 5.61 -4.30
N GLU A 58 24.75 4.54 -3.50
CA GLU A 58 23.61 3.97 -2.79
C GLU A 58 23.41 4.61 -1.41
N VAL A 59 24.39 5.36 -0.91
CA VAL A 59 24.27 6.11 0.34
C VAL A 59 23.18 7.17 0.19
N LEU A 60 22.23 7.15 1.13
CA LEU A 60 21.21 8.18 1.25
C LEU A 60 21.80 9.38 2.00
N PRO A 61 21.57 10.61 1.52
CA PRO A 61 22.04 11.79 2.23
C PRO A 61 21.27 11.92 3.55
N LYS A 62 21.92 12.47 4.58
CA LYS A 62 21.26 12.75 5.88
C LYS A 62 20.17 13.81 5.77
N LYS A 63 20.27 14.68 4.75
CA LYS A 63 19.31 15.73 4.43
C LYS A 63 19.07 15.82 2.92
N ILE A 64 17.86 16.16 2.53
CA ILE A 64 17.52 16.55 1.17
C ILE A 64 17.04 18.00 1.24
N ASN A 65 17.80 18.89 0.63
CA ASN A 65 17.73 20.33 0.92
C ASN A 65 17.96 20.56 2.42
N ASP A 66 16.99 21.16 3.11
CA ASP A 66 17.00 21.38 4.56
C ASP A 66 16.19 20.35 5.34
N LEU A 67 15.56 19.38 4.66
CA LEU A 67 14.70 18.38 5.30
C LEU A 67 15.52 17.17 5.74
N GLU A 68 15.29 16.73 6.98
CA GLU A 68 15.87 15.50 7.52
C GLU A 68 15.41 14.29 6.69
N VAL A 69 16.31 13.32 6.52
CA VAL A 69 15.99 12.00 5.97
C VAL A 69 15.97 11.00 7.10
N ASP A 70 14.86 10.27 7.21
CA ASP A 70 14.77 9.11 8.07
C ASP A 70 14.84 7.83 7.23
N VAL A 71 15.58 6.84 7.69
CA VAL A 71 15.76 5.56 6.99
C VAL A 71 15.12 4.47 7.83
N VAL A 72 14.08 3.85 7.29
CA VAL A 72 13.31 2.79 7.96
C VAL A 72 13.52 1.48 7.22
N GLU A 73 13.96 0.46 7.93
CA GLU A 73 14.07 -0.89 7.38
C GLU A 73 12.71 -1.58 7.44
N ILE A 74 12.22 -2.08 6.30
CA ILE A 74 10.94 -2.79 6.23
C ILE A 74 11.05 -4.20 5.61
N GLY A 75 12.26 -4.63 5.25
CA GLY A 75 12.46 -5.90 4.56
C GLY A 75 12.09 -5.84 3.07
N THR A 76 12.05 -7.03 2.46
CA THR A 76 11.62 -7.16 1.06
C THR A 76 10.10 -7.19 0.98
N VAL A 77 9.51 -6.16 0.37
CA VAL A 77 8.09 -6.13 0.05
C VAL A 77 7.80 -7.24 -0.98
N ARG A 78 7.02 -8.24 -0.59
CA ARG A 78 6.56 -9.32 -1.49
C ARG A 78 5.05 -9.22 -1.64
N LEU A 79 4.59 -9.23 -2.89
CA LEU A 79 3.17 -9.44 -3.18
C LEU A 79 2.88 -10.93 -2.96
N LEU A 80 2.10 -11.25 -1.94
CA LEU A 80 1.66 -12.62 -1.70
C LEU A 80 0.55 -12.95 -2.70
N GLY A 81 0.85 -13.80 -3.68
CA GLY A 81 -0.09 -14.28 -4.70
C GLY A 81 -1.06 -15.31 -4.16
N ARG A 82 -1.96 -14.92 -3.23
CA ARG A 82 -3.06 -15.77 -2.76
C ARG A 82 -4.25 -15.66 -3.70
N THR A 83 -4.07 -16.12 -4.94
CA THR A 83 -5.06 -16.02 -6.03
C THR A 83 -5.99 -17.23 -6.12
N ASP A 84 -5.77 -18.26 -5.30
CA ASP A 84 -6.63 -19.43 -5.28
C ASP A 84 -8.07 -19.05 -4.95
N ARG A 85 -9.02 -19.58 -5.72
CA ARG A 85 -10.45 -19.37 -5.44
C ARG A 85 -10.83 -20.18 -4.21
N GLY A 86 -11.21 -19.49 -3.15
CA GLY A 86 -11.76 -20.08 -1.93
C GLY A 86 -13.10 -19.43 -1.61
N ARG A 87 -14.09 -20.24 -1.21
CA ARG A 87 -15.36 -19.78 -0.67
C ARG A 87 -15.63 -20.48 0.68
N PRO A 88 -15.90 -19.73 1.76
CA PRO A 88 -15.86 -18.27 1.86
C PRO A 88 -14.43 -17.71 1.69
N ALA A 89 -14.33 -16.51 1.11
CA ALA A 89 -13.04 -15.85 0.89
C ALA A 89 -12.40 -15.46 2.23
N GLN A 90 -11.15 -15.88 2.45
CA GLN A 90 -10.43 -15.65 3.71
C GLN A 90 -9.59 -14.36 3.66
N PRO A 91 -9.43 -13.63 4.78
CA PRO A 91 -8.44 -12.56 4.87
C PRO A 91 -7.06 -12.98 4.35
N GLY A 92 -6.44 -12.09 3.57
CA GLY A 92 -5.17 -12.31 2.89
C GLY A 92 -5.28 -12.77 1.43
N VAL A 93 -6.47 -13.15 0.93
CA VAL A 93 -6.64 -13.51 -0.50
C VAL A 93 -6.65 -12.28 -1.41
N SER A 94 -6.30 -12.49 -2.68
CA SER A 94 -6.34 -11.44 -3.70
C SER A 94 -7.79 -11.03 -3.99
N ILE A 95 -8.10 -9.73 -3.90
CA ILE A 95 -9.39 -9.15 -4.29
C ILE A 95 -9.20 -7.87 -5.08
N ALA A 96 -10.18 -7.47 -5.89
CA ALA A 96 -10.17 -6.18 -6.57
C ALA A 96 -11.55 -5.72 -7.00
N HIS A 97 -11.76 -4.42 -7.01
CA HIS A 97 -12.75 -3.77 -7.84
C HIS A 97 -12.45 -4.08 -9.31
N TYR A 98 -13.47 -4.40 -10.11
CA TYR A 98 -13.32 -4.81 -11.52
C TYR A 98 -12.63 -3.76 -12.42
N LYS A 99 -12.61 -2.48 -12.00
CA LYS A 99 -11.89 -1.38 -12.68
C LYS A 99 -10.51 -1.03 -12.09
N SER A 100 -10.04 -1.76 -11.07
CA SER A 100 -8.80 -1.43 -10.35
C SER A 100 -7.73 -2.51 -10.44
N THR A 101 -6.56 -2.24 -9.85
CA THR A 101 -5.47 -3.22 -9.71
C THR A 101 -5.72 -4.18 -8.56
N ALA A 102 -5.14 -5.38 -8.65
CA ALA A 102 -5.25 -6.40 -7.60
C ALA A 102 -4.72 -5.89 -6.25
N GLY A 103 -5.43 -6.22 -5.18
CA GLY A 103 -5.02 -6.00 -3.80
C GLY A 103 -5.43 -7.16 -2.91
N THR A 104 -5.51 -6.94 -1.60
CA THR A 104 -5.67 -8.01 -0.61
C THR A 104 -6.90 -7.78 0.26
N LEU A 105 -7.68 -8.82 0.54
CA LEU A 105 -8.72 -8.78 1.55
C LEU A 105 -8.05 -8.61 2.93
N GLY A 106 -8.28 -7.49 3.60
CA GLY A 106 -7.64 -7.19 4.88
C GLY A 106 -8.32 -7.92 6.03
N ALA A 107 -9.62 -7.70 6.21
CA ALA A 107 -10.40 -8.31 7.29
C ALA A 107 -11.89 -8.41 6.94
N ILE A 108 -12.61 -9.25 7.70
CA ILE A 108 -14.06 -9.15 7.82
C ILE A 108 -14.35 -8.29 9.04
N VAL A 109 -15.16 -7.25 8.87
CA VAL A 109 -15.58 -6.35 9.94
C VAL A 109 -17.09 -6.42 10.10
N ARG A 110 -17.59 -5.92 11.22
CA ARG A 110 -19.03 -5.91 11.51
C ARG A 110 -19.44 -4.49 11.87
N ASP A 111 -20.56 -4.03 11.33
CA ASP A 111 -21.20 -2.84 11.84
C ASP A 111 -21.73 -3.08 13.26
N LEU A 112 -21.50 -2.12 14.17
CA LEU A 112 -21.84 -2.29 15.59
C LEU A 112 -23.33 -2.11 15.87
N GLU A 113 -24.06 -1.36 15.03
CA GLU A 113 -25.48 -1.10 15.21
C GLU A 113 -26.34 -2.18 14.55
N THR A 114 -26.04 -2.51 13.29
CA THR A 114 -26.84 -3.45 12.49
C THR A 114 -26.34 -4.89 12.60
N GLY A 115 -25.09 -5.09 12.99
CA GLY A 115 -24.46 -6.41 12.98
C GLY A 115 -24.19 -6.94 11.57
N GLU A 116 -24.27 -6.10 10.53
CA GLU A 116 -23.98 -6.50 9.15
C GLU A 116 -22.45 -6.69 8.95
N LYS A 117 -22.06 -7.71 8.17
CA LYS A 117 -20.65 -8.03 7.93
C LYS A 117 -20.16 -7.33 6.65
N PHE A 118 -19.00 -6.69 6.72
CA PHE A 118 -18.34 -6.02 5.61
C PHE A 118 -16.92 -6.54 5.41
N ILE A 119 -16.35 -6.26 4.24
CA ILE A 119 -14.94 -6.50 3.94
C ILE A 119 -14.14 -5.20 4.08
N LEU A 120 -12.95 -5.29 4.69
CA LEU A 120 -12.02 -4.18 4.81
C LEU A 120 -10.81 -4.41 3.91
N SER A 121 -10.47 -3.40 3.10
CA SER A 121 -9.23 -3.31 2.33
C SER A 121 -8.98 -1.84 1.96
N ASN A 122 -7.96 -1.57 1.17
CA ASN A 122 -7.67 -0.20 0.74
C ASN A 122 -8.72 0.29 -0.27
N ASN A 123 -9.05 1.59 -0.22
CA ASN A 123 -9.96 2.22 -1.18
C ASN A 123 -9.54 1.96 -2.64
N HIS A 124 -8.26 2.07 -2.99
CA HIS A 124 -7.86 1.79 -4.37
C HIS A 124 -8.16 0.35 -4.80
N VAL A 125 -8.21 -0.60 -3.85
CA VAL A 125 -8.56 -2.00 -4.13
C VAL A 125 -10.06 -2.16 -4.28
N LEU A 126 -10.88 -1.60 -3.38
CA LEU A 126 -12.33 -1.84 -3.35
C LEU A 126 -13.17 -0.84 -4.16
N ALA A 127 -12.65 0.37 -4.39
CA ALA A 127 -13.44 1.49 -4.89
C ALA A 127 -12.67 2.34 -5.92
N ASN A 128 -11.74 1.72 -6.66
CA ASN A 128 -11.05 2.35 -7.80
C ASN A 128 -10.45 3.73 -7.49
N ALA A 129 -9.93 3.91 -6.27
CA ALA A 129 -9.35 5.17 -5.79
C ALA A 129 -10.32 6.36 -5.88
N THR A 130 -11.63 6.10 -5.74
CA THR A 130 -12.68 7.13 -5.78
C THR A 130 -12.60 8.05 -4.58
N ASN A 131 -12.93 9.32 -4.81
CA ASN A 131 -13.21 10.30 -3.76
C ASN A 131 -14.70 10.38 -3.37
N GLY A 132 -15.54 9.49 -3.93
CA GLY A 132 -16.98 9.44 -3.68
C GLY A 132 -17.84 10.41 -4.51
N ARG A 133 -17.22 11.27 -5.34
CA ARG A 133 -17.92 12.25 -6.22
C ARG A 133 -17.48 12.19 -7.69
N ASP A 134 -16.46 11.41 -7.99
CA ASP A 134 -15.82 11.33 -9.31
C ASP A 134 -16.40 10.25 -10.23
N GLY A 135 -17.43 9.51 -9.79
CA GLY A 135 -18.10 8.46 -10.56
C GLY A 135 -17.24 7.24 -10.86
N ARG A 136 -16.08 7.07 -10.21
CA ARG A 136 -15.15 5.95 -10.47
C ARG A 136 -15.60 4.62 -9.89
N SER A 137 -16.40 4.68 -8.82
CA SER A 137 -17.05 3.55 -8.17
C SER A 137 -18.38 3.99 -7.57
N GLN A 138 -19.28 3.02 -7.40
CA GLN A 138 -20.61 3.19 -6.84
C GLN A 138 -20.91 2.06 -5.84
N LEU A 139 -21.85 2.32 -4.92
CA LEU A 139 -22.39 1.27 -4.06
C LEU A 139 -22.96 0.13 -4.92
N GLY A 140 -22.66 -1.11 -4.54
CA GLY A 140 -23.06 -2.31 -5.27
C GLY A 140 -22.11 -2.74 -6.40
N ASP A 141 -21.03 -1.99 -6.66
CA ASP A 141 -20.00 -2.44 -7.59
C ASP A 141 -19.40 -3.80 -7.15
N PRO A 142 -19.23 -4.76 -8.07
CA PRO A 142 -18.72 -6.08 -7.72
C PRO A 142 -17.24 -6.02 -7.36
N ILE A 143 -16.89 -6.69 -6.27
CA ILE A 143 -15.52 -7.02 -5.91
C ILE A 143 -15.25 -8.46 -6.34
N LEU A 144 -14.15 -8.67 -7.05
CA LEU A 144 -13.75 -9.94 -7.63
C LEU A 144 -12.71 -10.64 -6.76
N GLN A 145 -12.74 -11.98 -6.78
CA GLN A 145 -11.75 -12.84 -6.13
C GLN A 145 -11.44 -14.02 -7.08
N PRO A 146 -10.19 -14.23 -7.51
CA PRO A 146 -9.03 -13.36 -7.26
C PRO A 146 -9.17 -11.96 -7.88
N GLY A 147 -8.48 -10.98 -7.30
CA GLY A 147 -8.30 -9.66 -7.90
C GLY A 147 -7.32 -9.72 -9.07
N GLY A 148 -7.67 -9.12 -10.21
CA GLY A 148 -6.79 -9.04 -11.38
C GLY A 148 -7.51 -8.93 -12.71
N TRP A 149 -6.80 -8.35 -13.69
CA TRP A 149 -7.23 -8.19 -15.08
C TRP A 149 -7.57 -9.56 -15.70
N VAL A 150 -8.82 -9.74 -16.13
CA VAL A 150 -9.18 -10.83 -17.03
C VAL A 150 -9.99 -10.27 -18.18
N SER A 151 -9.36 -10.22 -19.36
CA SER A 151 -9.98 -9.92 -20.66
C SER A 151 -10.94 -11.02 -21.15
N LEU A 152 -11.16 -12.11 -20.41
CA LEU A 152 -11.81 -13.31 -20.94
C LEU A 152 -12.64 -14.15 -19.93
N LEU A 153 -13.32 -13.55 -18.95
CA LEU A 153 -14.31 -14.29 -18.16
C LEU A 153 -15.72 -13.82 -18.49
N LYS A 154 -16.44 -14.66 -19.24
CA LYS A 154 -17.86 -14.53 -19.60
C LYS A 154 -18.80 -14.53 -18.39
N GLU A 155 -18.29 -14.82 -17.20
CA GLU A 155 -19.02 -14.74 -15.95
C GLU A 155 -18.20 -13.93 -14.95
N LYS A 156 -18.84 -12.94 -14.30
CA LYS A 156 -18.22 -12.07 -13.29
C LYS A 156 -18.43 -12.69 -11.90
N PRO A 157 -17.51 -13.52 -11.37
CA PRO A 157 -17.68 -14.09 -10.04
C PRO A 157 -17.59 -12.99 -8.99
N ARG A 158 -18.70 -12.74 -8.31
CA ARG A 158 -18.75 -11.86 -7.13
C ARG A 158 -18.11 -12.56 -5.93
N ILE A 159 -17.67 -11.77 -4.96
CA ILE A 159 -17.39 -12.29 -3.62
C ILE A 159 -18.73 -12.64 -2.99
N ASP A 160 -19.04 -13.93 -2.95
CA ASP A 160 -20.10 -14.46 -2.12
C ASP A 160 -19.51 -14.79 -0.75
N LEU A 161 -19.83 -13.95 0.22
CA LEU A 161 -19.60 -14.21 1.64
C LEU A 161 -20.66 -15.24 2.07
N TRP A 162 -20.39 -16.53 1.83
CA TRP A 162 -21.19 -17.58 2.45
C TRP A 162 -20.91 -17.55 3.95
N LEU A 163 -21.82 -16.95 4.70
CA LEU A 163 -21.76 -16.81 6.14
C LEU A 163 -22.74 -17.83 6.72
N TYR A 164 -22.21 -18.81 7.45
CA TYR A 164 -22.98 -19.47 8.51
C TYR A 164 -23.16 -18.51 9.69
#